data_AF-A0AAF6BPZ8-F1
#
_entry.id   AF-A0AAF6BPZ8-F1
#
_cell.length_a   1.000
_cell.length_b   1.000
_cell.length_c   1.000
_cell.angle_alpha   90.00
_cell.angle_beta   90.00
_cell.angle_gamma   90.00
#
_symmetry.space_group_name_H-M   'P 1'
#
loop_
_entity.id
_entity.type
_entity.pdbx_description
1 polymer ?
#
loop_
_entity_poly.entity_id
_entity_poly.type
_entity_poly.pdbx_seq_one_letter_code
_entity_poly.pdbx_strand_id
1 'polypeptide(L)'
;MDTKSDVVTWQINSSIVETIIGETRGSFQCRYHDDDTDPVNVIRKAAAKKQKEKENAMKMFVKKPADETAVYTVAINNITCFCLALDHVSSCMSFSQTAHAIQHAKDCTKSAKLTGINDHIAGQYVRVMVATSLQEICTMVSDDLV
;
A
#
# COMPACT_ATOMS: atom_id res chain seq x y z
N MET A 1 26.07 -14.21 1.48
CA MET A 1 24.79 -13.67 1.97
C MET A 1 23.74 -14.73 1.71
N ASP A 2 23.25 -15.38 2.77
CA ASP A 2 22.38 -16.57 2.67
C ASP A 2 20.92 -16.12 2.59
N THR A 3 20.28 -16.32 1.43
CA THR A 3 18.91 -15.88 1.09
C THR A 3 17.91 -17.02 1.33
N LYS A 4 17.64 -17.34 2.59
CA LYS A 4 16.80 -18.51 2.93
C LYS A 4 15.34 -18.21 3.31
N SER A 5 14.93 -16.94 3.32
CA SER A 5 13.51 -16.58 3.24
C SER A 5 13.38 -15.11 2.82
N ASP A 6 13.15 -14.86 1.53
CA ASP A 6 12.92 -13.50 0.99
C ASP A 6 11.48 -13.01 1.27
N VAL A 7 10.87 -13.46 2.39
CA VAL A 7 9.51 -13.10 2.79
C VAL A 7 9.51 -12.43 4.16
N VAL A 8 8.94 -11.23 4.25
CA VAL A 8 8.62 -10.58 5.53
C VAL A 8 7.12 -10.53 5.71
N THR A 9 6.66 -10.86 6.92
CA THR A 9 5.23 -10.86 7.26
C THR A 9 4.98 -9.99 8.48
N TRP A 10 3.90 -9.21 8.43
CA TRP A 10 3.43 -8.39 9.54
C TRP A 10 2.00 -8.73 9.91
N GLN A 11 1.69 -8.58 11.20
CA GLN A 11 0.33 -8.55 11.71
C GLN A 11 0.03 -7.12 12.16
N ILE A 12 -1.04 -6.55 11.64
CA ILE A 12 -1.40 -5.14 11.83
C ILE A 12 -2.83 -5.08 12.35
N ASN A 13 -3.09 -4.27 13.36
CA ASN A 13 -4.42 -4.08 13.92
C ASN A 13 -5.40 -3.55 12.84
N SER A 14 -6.62 -4.07 12.83
CA SER A 14 -7.67 -3.62 11.90
C SER A 14 -7.94 -2.13 11.96
N SER A 15 -7.90 -1.53 13.15
CA SER A 15 -8.15 -0.09 13.29
C SER A 15 -7.16 0.74 12.48
N ILE A 16 -5.87 0.37 12.50
CA ILE A 16 -4.81 1.07 11.77
C ILE A 16 -5.01 0.91 10.26
N VAL A 17 -5.24 -0.31 9.78
CA VAL A 17 -5.44 -0.60 8.35
C VAL A 17 -6.70 0.11 7.82
N GLU A 18 -7.78 0.08 8.59
CA GLU A 18 -9.04 0.76 8.26
C GLU A 18 -8.90 2.28 8.31
N THR A 19 -8.08 2.86 9.18
CA THR A 19 -7.79 4.30 9.16
C THR A 19 -6.96 4.70 7.93
N ILE A 20 -5.87 3.97 7.64
CA ILE A 20 -4.96 4.31 6.53
C ILE A 20 -5.64 4.14 5.17
N ILE A 21 -6.51 3.13 5.04
CA ILE A 21 -7.09 2.74 3.74
C ILE A 21 -8.57 3.10 3.64
N GLY A 22 -9.32 3.01 4.74
CA GLY A 22 -10.75 3.30 4.82
C GLY A 22 -11.08 4.79 4.94
N GLU A 23 -10.17 5.60 5.46
CA GLU A 23 -10.29 7.06 5.46
C GLU A 23 -9.41 7.70 4.36
N THR A 24 -9.64 7.34 3.10
CA THR A 24 -9.48 8.32 2.01
C THR A 24 -10.50 9.45 2.23
N ARG A 25 -10.28 10.26 3.27
CA ARG A 25 -11.05 11.43 3.73
C ARG A 25 -10.55 12.73 3.12
N GLY A 26 -9.57 12.66 2.23
CA GLY A 26 -9.24 13.75 1.34
C GLY A 26 -9.39 13.26 -0.07
N SER A 27 -10.43 13.69 -0.77
CA SER A 27 -10.29 13.94 -2.19
C SER A 27 -9.06 14.84 -2.37
N PHE A 28 -7.90 14.28 -2.70
CA PHE A 28 -7.04 14.99 -3.63
C PHE A 28 -7.93 15.17 -4.86
N GLN A 29 -8.53 16.35 -4.97
CA GLN A 29 -9.56 16.65 -5.96
C GLN A 29 -8.98 16.38 -7.34
N CYS A 30 -9.27 15.20 -7.91
CA CYS A 30 -9.38 15.09 -9.34
C CYS A 30 -10.56 15.99 -9.70
N ARG A 31 -10.25 17.22 -10.11
CA ARG A 31 -11.20 18.17 -10.67
C ARG A 31 -11.92 17.43 -11.80
N TYR A 32 -13.17 17.03 -11.56
CA TYR A 32 -13.97 16.35 -12.56
C TYR A 32 -14.37 17.37 -13.63
N HIS A 33 -13.79 17.24 -14.82
CA HIS A 33 -14.44 17.67 -16.06
C HIS A 33 -15.16 16.44 -16.60
N ASP A 34 -16.38 16.20 -16.13
CA ASP A 34 -17.27 15.18 -16.72
C ASP A 34 -18.56 15.90 -17.10
N ASP A 35 -18.92 15.83 -18.38
CA ASP A 35 -20.04 16.55 -19.03
C ASP A 35 -21.40 15.87 -18.77
N ASP A 36 -21.50 15.11 -17.68
CA ASP A 36 -22.73 14.40 -17.28
C ASP A 36 -23.62 15.33 -16.44
N THR A 37 -24.77 15.71 -17.00
CA THR A 37 -25.71 16.66 -16.37
C THR A 37 -26.58 16.03 -15.26
N ASP A 38 -26.56 14.69 -15.10
CA ASP A 38 -27.34 14.00 -14.06
C ASP A 38 -26.50 13.79 -12.77
N PRO A 39 -26.81 14.54 -11.70
CA PRO A 39 -26.05 14.49 -10.45
C PRO A 39 -26.11 13.11 -9.76
N VAL A 40 -27.18 12.33 -9.93
CA VAL A 40 -27.31 11.02 -9.28
C VAL A 40 -26.37 9.99 -9.90
N ASN A 41 -26.22 10.02 -11.23
CA ASN A 41 -25.32 9.13 -11.95
C ASN A 41 -23.84 9.44 -11.64
N VAL A 42 -23.49 10.74 -11.59
CA VAL A 42 -22.15 11.19 -11.18
C VAL A 42 -21.79 10.70 -9.77
N ILE A 43 -22.71 10.82 -8.81
CA ILE A 43 -22.50 10.33 -7.42
C ILE A 43 -22.29 8.82 -7.39
N ARG A 44 -23.10 8.03 -8.13
CA ARG A 44 -22.96 6.57 -8.17
C ARG A 44 -21.63 6.13 -8.79
N LYS A 45 -21.23 6.74 -9.92
CA LYS A 45 -19.94 6.47 -10.57
C LYS A 45 -18.77 6.80 -9.64
N ALA A 46 -18.83 7.94 -8.94
CA ALA A 46 -17.81 8.34 -7.98
C ALA A 46 -17.70 7.34 -6.80
N ALA A 47 -18.84 6.90 -6.25
CA ALA A 47 -18.86 5.91 -5.18
C ALA A 47 -18.29 4.54 -5.61
N ALA A 48 -18.67 4.06 -6.80
CA ALA A 48 -18.15 2.82 -7.35
C ALA A 48 -16.63 2.89 -7.61
N LYS A 49 -16.15 4.03 -8.14
CA LYS A 49 -14.72 4.27 -8.33
C LYS A 49 -13.97 4.26 -6.99
N LYS A 50 -14.49 4.95 -5.98
CA LYS A 50 -13.90 4.99 -4.64
C LYS A 50 -13.82 3.59 -3.99
N GLN A 51 -14.87 2.79 -4.15
CA GLN A 51 -14.88 1.42 -3.65
C GLN A 51 -13.82 0.55 -4.35
N LYS A 52 -13.70 0.66 -5.67
CA LYS A 52 -12.67 -0.06 -6.44
C LYS A 52 -11.25 0.37 -6.05
N GLU A 53 -11.03 1.67 -5.84
CA GLU A 53 -9.74 2.19 -5.36
C GLU A 53 -9.41 1.64 -3.97
N LYS A 54 -10.40 1.56 -3.07
CA LYS A 54 -10.25 0.95 -1.75
C LYS A 54 -9.87 -0.52 -1.85
N GLU A 55 -10.56 -1.31 -2.67
CA GLU A 55 -10.27 -2.73 -2.88
C GLU A 55 -8.84 -2.94 -3.41
N ASN A 56 -8.42 -2.13 -4.37
CA ASN A 56 -7.08 -2.15 -4.91
C ASN A 56 -6.02 -1.77 -3.86
N ALA A 57 -6.30 -0.81 -2.99
CA ALA A 57 -5.41 -0.41 -1.90
C ALA A 57 -5.29 -1.50 -0.81
N MET A 58 -6.37 -2.24 -0.55
CA MET A 58 -6.45 -3.31 0.44
C MET A 58 -5.83 -4.64 -0.01
N LYS A 59 -5.46 -4.80 -1.28
CA LYS A 59 -5.11 -6.11 -1.87
C LYS A 59 -3.95 -6.85 -1.18
N MET A 60 -3.03 -6.13 -0.52
CA MET A 60 -1.94 -6.75 0.26
C MET A 60 -2.31 -7.09 1.71
N PHE A 61 -3.46 -6.62 2.19
CA PHE A 61 -3.94 -6.79 3.56
C PHE A 61 -4.99 -7.89 3.62
N VAL A 62 -4.60 -9.05 4.13
CA VAL A 62 -5.49 -10.21 4.26
C VAL A 62 -6.06 -10.24 5.68
N LYS A 63 -7.38 -10.06 5.82
CA LYS A 63 -8.04 -10.14 7.12
C LYS A 63 -8.02 -11.59 7.64
N LYS A 64 -7.62 -11.79 8.90
CA LYS A 64 -7.75 -13.12 9.52
C LYS A 64 -9.25 -13.43 9.80
N PRO A 65 -9.66 -14.71 9.76
CA PRO A 65 -11.04 -15.10 10.05
C PRO A 65 -11.46 -14.72 11.49
N ALA A 66 -12.76 -14.53 11.67
CA ALA A 66 -13.39 -13.73 12.73
C ALA A 66 -13.19 -14.22 14.19
N ASP A 67 -12.62 -15.40 14.41
CA ASP A 67 -12.47 -15.99 15.75
C ASP A 67 -11.17 -15.57 16.46
N GLU A 68 -10.24 -14.95 15.74
CA GLU A 68 -9.02 -14.37 16.30
C GLU A 68 -9.04 -12.87 16.04
N THR A 69 -8.84 -12.08 17.11
CA THR A 69 -8.53 -10.63 17.14
C THR A 69 -8.52 -9.93 15.79
N ALA A 70 -9.32 -8.88 15.61
CA ALA A 70 -9.42 -8.10 14.38
C ALA A 70 -8.05 -7.60 13.87
N VAL A 71 -7.31 -8.42 13.12
CA VAL A 71 -5.99 -8.12 12.57
C VAL A 71 -5.92 -8.48 11.09
N TYR A 72 -5.10 -7.73 10.37
CA TYR A 72 -4.70 -8.00 9.00
C TYR A 72 -3.30 -8.59 8.98
N THR A 73 -3.09 -9.56 8.10
CA THR A 73 -1.77 -10.10 7.79
C THR A 73 -1.31 -9.54 6.44
N VAL A 74 -0.07 -9.09 6.37
CA VAL A 74 0.59 -8.65 5.14
C VAL A 74 1.84 -9.48 4.94
N ALA A 75 2.05 -10.00 3.73
CA ALA A 75 3.26 -10.72 3.36
C ALA A 75 3.93 -10.08 2.14
N ILE A 76 5.21 -9.74 2.27
CA ILE A 76 6.05 -9.18 1.21
C ILE A 76 7.03 -10.25 0.76
N ASN A 77 6.75 -10.84 -0.41
CA ASN A 77 7.54 -11.95 -0.96
C ASN A 77 8.77 -11.51 -1.77
N ASN A 78 8.93 -10.20 -1.98
CA ASN A 78 10.04 -9.63 -2.73
C ASN A 78 10.59 -8.44 -1.97
N ILE A 79 11.41 -8.73 -0.96
CA ILE A 79 12.01 -7.73 -0.09
C ILE A 79 12.89 -6.76 -0.89
N THR A 80 13.62 -7.24 -1.90
CA THR A 80 14.50 -6.39 -2.72
C THR A 80 13.70 -5.29 -3.43
N CYS A 81 12.60 -5.65 -4.11
CA CYS A 81 11.70 -4.66 -4.72
C CYS A 81 11.06 -3.75 -3.67
N PHE A 82 10.67 -4.30 -2.52
CA PHE A 82 10.06 -3.53 -1.44
C PHE A 82 11.00 -2.44 -0.92
N CYS A 83 12.24 -2.78 -0.55
CA CYS A 83 13.22 -1.82 -0.08
C CYS A 83 13.52 -0.74 -1.13
N LEU A 84 13.79 -1.14 -2.38
CA LEU A 84 14.08 -0.18 -3.45
C LEU A 84 12.91 0.76 -3.73
N ALA A 85 11.66 0.27 -3.64
CA ALA A 85 10.50 1.12 -3.82
C ALA A 85 10.40 2.18 -2.71
N LEU A 86 10.69 1.82 -1.47
CA LEU A 86 10.70 2.76 -0.35
C LEU A 86 11.85 3.76 -0.44
N ASP A 87 13.04 3.33 -0.85
CA ASP A 87 14.21 4.19 -1.04
C ASP A 87 13.93 5.26 -2.12
N HIS A 88 13.33 4.86 -3.24
CA HIS A 88 12.99 5.78 -4.30
C HIS A 88 11.85 6.73 -3.93
N VAL A 89 10.79 6.24 -3.29
CA VAL A 89 9.66 7.08 -2.86
C VAL A 89 10.09 8.06 -1.76
N SER A 90 10.92 7.64 -0.82
CA SER A 90 11.49 8.53 0.21
C SER A 90 12.42 9.59 -0.38
N SER A 91 13.01 9.31 -1.55
CA SER A 91 13.75 10.27 -2.38
C SER A 91 12.85 11.15 -3.26
N CYS A 92 11.57 11.30 -2.89
CA CYS A 92 10.56 12.12 -3.56
C CYS A 92 10.17 11.67 -4.98
N MET A 93 10.47 10.42 -5.38
CA MET A 93 9.97 9.90 -6.66
C MET A 93 8.49 9.53 -6.57
N SER A 94 7.73 9.83 -7.62
CA SER A 94 6.36 9.31 -7.74
C SER A 94 6.35 7.78 -7.86
N PHE A 95 5.20 7.14 -7.62
CA PHE A 95 5.09 5.68 -7.78
C PHE A 95 5.38 5.21 -9.20
N SER A 96 4.99 5.99 -10.21
CA SER A 96 5.30 5.69 -11.61
C SER A 96 6.79 5.84 -11.91
N GLN A 97 7.43 6.92 -11.43
CA GLN A 97 8.88 7.10 -11.56
C GLN A 97 9.66 5.99 -10.86
N THR A 98 9.23 5.61 -9.66
CA THR A 98 9.81 4.50 -8.88
C THR A 98 9.72 3.18 -9.65
N ALA A 99 8.55 2.85 -10.21
CA ALA A 99 8.37 1.65 -11.01
C ALA A 99 9.28 1.65 -12.25
N HIS A 100 9.40 2.79 -12.94
CA HIS A 100 10.30 2.93 -14.08
C HIS A 100 11.78 2.79 -13.67
N ALA A 101 12.20 3.37 -12.55
CA ALA A 101 13.58 3.28 -12.07
C ALA A 101 13.96 1.82 -11.74
N ILE A 102 13.08 1.10 -11.04
CA ILE A 102 13.33 -0.31 -10.68
C ILE A 102 13.29 -1.20 -11.93
N GLN A 103 12.37 -0.94 -12.86
CA GLN A 103 12.31 -1.67 -14.13
C GLN A 103 13.55 -1.39 -15.00
N HIS A 104 14.05 -0.16 -15.05
CA HIS A 104 15.31 0.16 -15.71
C HIS A 104 16.50 -0.57 -15.05
N ALA A 105 16.58 -0.56 -13.72
CA ALA A 105 17.61 -1.29 -12.98
C ALA A 105 17.54 -2.81 -13.24
N LYS A 106 16.34 -3.38 -13.35
CA LYS A 106 16.12 -4.77 -13.79
C LYS A 106 16.70 -5.00 -15.17
N ASP A 107 16.43 -4.11 -16.13
CA ASP A 107 16.86 -4.28 -17.50
C ASP A 107 18.38 -4.17 -17.66
N CYS A 108 19.03 -3.32 -16.85
CA CYS A 108 20.49 -3.21 -16.80
C CYS A 108 21.17 -4.42 -16.12
N THR A 109 20.61 -4.89 -15.00
CA THR A 109 21.23 -5.94 -14.18
C THR A 109 20.80 -7.36 -14.54
N LYS A 110 19.71 -7.50 -15.30
CA LYS A 110 19.00 -8.77 -15.57
C LYS A 110 18.58 -9.52 -14.31
N SER A 111 18.36 -8.81 -13.20
CA SER A 111 17.97 -9.42 -11.93
C SER A 111 16.49 -9.82 -11.91
N ALA A 112 16.21 -11.12 -11.78
CA ALA A 112 14.84 -11.63 -11.65
C ALA A 112 14.12 -11.07 -10.40
N LYS A 113 14.88 -10.74 -9.34
CA LYS A 113 14.37 -10.15 -8.09
C LYS A 113 13.72 -8.78 -8.28
N LEU A 114 13.90 -8.12 -9.43
CA LEU A 114 13.31 -6.82 -9.72
C LEU A 114 12.01 -6.88 -10.55
N THR A 115 11.45 -8.08 -10.71
CA THR A 115 10.26 -8.31 -11.55
C THR A 115 8.96 -7.95 -10.83
N GLY A 116 7.96 -7.51 -11.61
CA GLY A 116 6.57 -7.37 -11.15
C GLY A 116 6.25 -6.04 -10.51
N ILE A 117 7.20 -5.11 -10.47
CA ILE A 117 6.96 -3.75 -9.99
C ILE A 117 6.12 -2.95 -11.00
N ASN A 118 5.14 -2.22 -10.49
CA ASN A 118 4.42 -1.16 -11.20
C ASN A 118 4.04 -0.07 -10.18
N ASP A 119 3.45 1.01 -10.66
CA ASP A 119 3.01 2.14 -9.83
C ASP A 119 2.05 1.69 -8.70
N HIS A 120 1.16 0.76 -8.99
CA HIS A 120 0.22 0.22 -8.04
C HIS A 120 0.90 -0.58 -6.93
N ILE A 121 1.84 -1.48 -7.27
CA ILE A 121 2.62 -2.28 -6.31
C ILE A 121 3.53 -1.37 -5.46
N ALA A 122 4.18 -0.37 -6.07
CA ALA A 122 4.98 0.61 -5.33
C ALA A 122 4.13 1.35 -4.29
N GLY A 123 2.93 1.80 -4.67
CA GLY A 123 1.98 2.42 -3.73
C GLY A 123 1.50 1.47 -2.64
N GLN A 124 1.35 0.18 -2.92
CA GLN A 124 1.01 -0.82 -1.91
C GLN A 124 2.14 -1.02 -0.89
N TYR A 125 3.39 -1.11 -1.35
CA TYR A 125 4.56 -1.21 -0.46
C TYR A 125 4.66 -0.02 0.50
N VAL A 126 4.42 1.20 0.01
CA VAL A 126 4.40 2.39 0.87
C VAL A 126 3.27 2.33 1.89
N ARG A 127 2.06 1.90 1.51
CA ARG A 127 0.95 1.72 2.45
C ARG A 127 1.27 0.70 3.53
N VAL A 128 1.92 -0.41 3.17
CA VAL A 128 2.37 -1.42 4.14
C VAL A 128 3.34 -0.80 5.12
N MET A 129 4.37 -0.09 4.65
CA MET A 129 5.36 0.57 5.52
C MET A 129 4.70 1.58 6.47
N VAL A 130 3.79 2.43 5.97
CA VAL A 130 3.05 3.39 6.82
C VAL A 130 2.22 2.66 7.89
N ALA A 131 1.56 1.57 7.53
CA ALA A 131 0.76 0.80 8.47
C ALA A 131 1.59 0.11 9.55
N THR A 132 2.73 -0.45 9.19
CA THR A 132 3.65 -1.07 10.15
C THR A 132 4.28 -0.05 11.07
N SER A 133 4.71 1.11 10.55
CA SER A 133 5.27 2.18 11.40
C SER A 133 4.23 2.76 12.36
N LEU A 134 2.98 2.93 11.93
CA LEU A 134 1.92 3.37 12.85
C LEU A 134 1.61 2.34 13.94
N GLN A 135 1.63 1.05 13.59
CA GLN A 135 1.50 -0.04 14.58
C GLN A 135 2.62 0.02 15.62
N GLU A 136 3.87 0.20 15.19
CA GLU A 136 5.03 0.33 16.09
C GLU A 136 4.91 1.54 17.01
N ILE A 137 4.53 2.71 16.47
CA ILE A 137 4.30 3.93 17.26
C ILE A 137 3.19 3.71 18.30
N CYS A 138 2.07 3.11 17.89
CA CYS A 138 0.96 2.82 18.80
C CYS A 138 1.39 1.87 19.93
N THR A 139 2.21 0.87 19.63
CA THR A 139 2.76 -0.04 20.65
C THR A 139 3.68 0.71 21.61
N MET A 140 4.63 1.52 21.11
CA MET A 140 5.54 2.31 21.95
C MET A 140 4.78 3.26 22.90
N VAL A 141 3.80 4.00 22.38
CA VAL A 141 2.99 4.93 23.20
C VAL A 141 2.16 4.19 24.25
N SER A 142 1.73 2.96 23.96
CA SER A 142 0.96 2.15 24.91
C SER A 142 1.85 1.56 26.00
N ASP A 143 3.09 1.20 25.67
CA ASP A 143 4.07 0.66 26.62
C ASP A 143 4.62 1.75 27.56
N ASP A 144 4.72 3.00 27.10
CA ASP A 144 5.13 4.15 27.92
C ASP A 144 4.06 4.63 28.92
N LEU A 145 2.84 4.08 28.86
CA LEU A 145 1.71 4.41 29.75
C LEU A 145 1.52 3.41 30.91
N VAL A 146 2.47 2.49 31.11
CA VAL A 146 2.53 1.49 32.20
C VAL A 146 3.63 1.86 33.18
#